data_AF-A0A550ICL0-F1
#
_entry.id   AF-A0A550ICL0-F1
#
_cell.length_a   1.000
_cell.length_b   1.000
_cell.length_c   1.000
_cell.angle_alpha   90.00
_cell.angle_beta   90.00
_cell.angle_gamma   90.00
#
_symmetry.space_group_name_H-M   'P 1'
#
loop_
_entity.id
_entity.type
_entity.pdbx_description
1 polymer ?
#
loop_
_entity_poly.entity_id
_entity_poly.type
_entity_poly.pdbx_seq_one_letter_code
_entity_poly.pdbx_strand_id
1 'polypeptide(L)' 'MRGVGLLLDLVDRAEVRDAAAAWTGRVDTVTARTDRVDVDALLIRPDGCVARALPTGQDLDATTLLRALGTWFGQPA' A
#
# COMPACT_ATOMS: atom_id res chain seq x y z
N MET A 1 19.02 2.88 4.04
CA MET A 1 17.63 2.80 3.57
C MET A 1 16.74 3.15 4.75
N ARG A 2 15.76 4.04 4.60
CA ARG A 2 14.84 4.38 5.70
C ARG A 2 14.02 3.12 6.00
N GLY A 3 13.95 2.70 7.27
CA GLY A 3 13.20 1.51 7.70
C GLY A 3 11.69 1.75 7.76
N VAL A 4 11.12 2.31 6.68
CA VAL A 4 9.70 2.60 6.54
C VAL A 4 9.04 1.58 5.62
N GLY A 5 7.74 1.37 5.79
CA GLY A 5 6.95 0.58 4.84
C GLY A 5 6.79 1.30 3.50
N LEU A 6 6.39 0.55 2.49
CA LEU A 6 6.12 1.04 1.15
C LEU A 6 4.74 0.59 0.69
N LEU A 7 3.92 1.54 0.24
CA LEU A 7 2.73 1.25 -0.55
C LEU A 7 3.05 1.54 -2.01
N LEU A 8 3.18 0.48 -2.81
CA LEU A 8 3.45 0.57 -4.23
C LEU A 8 2.12 0.54 -4.99
N ASP A 9 1.77 1.64 -5.65
CA ASP A 9 0.59 1.82 -6.47
C ASP A 9 0.98 1.67 -7.95
N LEU A 10 0.51 0.62 -8.61
CA LEU A 10 0.94 0.24 -9.96
C LEU A 10 0.07 0.82 -11.08
N VAL A 11 -1.08 1.37 -10.70
CA VAL A 11 -2.13 1.82 -11.61
C VAL A 11 -2.59 3.26 -11.33
N ASP A 12 -1.86 3.98 -10.47
CA ASP A 12 -2.10 5.40 -10.16
C ASP A 12 -3.48 5.66 -9.53
N ARG A 13 -3.95 4.75 -8.65
CA ARG A 13 -5.24 4.87 -7.96
C ARG A 13 -5.16 5.86 -6.80
N ALA A 14 -5.96 6.93 -6.88
CA ALA A 14 -6.02 7.96 -5.84
C ALA A 14 -6.44 7.41 -4.47
N GLU A 15 -7.37 6.45 -4.45
CA GLU A 15 -7.89 5.88 -3.21
C GLU A 15 -6.81 5.11 -2.43
N VAL A 16 -5.84 4.51 -3.14
CA VAL A 16 -4.68 3.82 -2.54
C VAL A 16 -3.78 4.84 -1.84
N ARG A 17 -3.51 5.97 -2.49
CA ARG A 17 -2.69 7.05 -1.92
C ARG A 17 -3.38 7.71 -0.72
N ASP A 18 -4.66 7.99 -0.84
CA ASP A 18 -5.45 8.64 0.21
C ASP A 18 -5.52 7.77 1.47
N ALA A 19 -5.68 6.45 1.31
CA ALA A 19 -5.71 5.52 2.44
C ALA A 19 -4.39 5.51 3.25
N ALA A 20 -3.24 5.70 2.58
CA ALA A 20 -1.94 5.72 3.25
C ALA A 20 -1.56 7.09 3.83
N ALA A 21 -2.26 8.17 3.47
CA ALA A 21 -1.93 9.51 3.94
C ALA A 21 -1.88 9.61 5.47
N ALA A 22 -2.77 8.90 6.17
CA ALA A 22 -2.81 8.85 7.64
C ALA A 22 -1.64 8.07 8.30
N TRP A 23 -0.79 7.40 7.51
CA TRP A 23 0.42 6.69 7.95
C TRP A 23 1.73 7.35 7.49
N THR A 24 1.66 8.61 7.05
CA THR A 24 2.85 9.40 6.67
C THR A 24 3.95 9.32 7.73
N GLY A 25 5.19 9.09 7.31
CA GLY A 25 6.35 8.91 8.19
C GLY A 25 6.59 7.46 8.65
N ARG A 26 5.60 6.56 8.47
CA ARG A 26 5.74 5.11 8.65
C ARG A 26 5.61 4.34 7.35
N VAL A 27 4.80 4.84 6.42
CA VAL A 27 4.58 4.27 5.10
C VAL A 27 4.78 5.36 4.06
N ASP A 28 5.69 5.10 3.11
CA ASP A 28 5.84 5.93 1.91
C ASP A 28 4.97 5.36 0.80
N THR A 29 4.32 6.22 0.00
CA THR A 29 3.56 5.78 -1.18
C THR A 29 4.33 6.10 -2.44
N VAL A 30 4.50 5.10 -3.30
CA VAL A 30 5.20 5.22 -4.59
C VAL A 30 4.27 4.76 -5.70
N THR A 31 4.06 5.63 -6.68
CA THR A 31 3.39 5.25 -7.92
C THR A 31 4.45 4.83 -8.94
N ALA A 32 4.30 3.62 -9.49
CA ALA A 32 5.21 3.08 -10.51
C ALA A 32 4.39 2.40 -11.60
N ARG A 33 4.88 2.42 -12.84
CA ARG A 33 4.26 1.64 -13.93
C ARG A 33 4.98 0.30 -14.08
N THR A 34 4.22 -0.74 -14.40
CA THR A 34 4.74 -2.09 -14.63
C THR A 34 3.90 -2.78 -15.70
N ASP A 35 4.50 -3.75 -16.39
CA ASP A 35 3.79 -4.62 -17.35
C ASP A 35 3.03 -5.76 -16.67
N ARG A 36 3.05 -5.82 -15.32
CA ARG A 36 2.23 -6.77 -14.57
C ARG A 36 0.75 -6.44 -14.68
N VAL A 37 -0.04 -7.50 -14.86
CA VAL A 37 -1.50 -7.42 -15.09
C VAL A 37 -2.31 -8.12 -14.01
N ASP A 38 -1.66 -8.61 -12.95
CA ASP A 38 -2.28 -9.42 -11.90
C ASP A 38 -2.35 -8.71 -10.54
N VAL A 39 -1.67 -7.58 -10.39
CA VAL A 39 -1.64 -6.79 -9.15
C VAL A 39 -1.65 -5.30 -9.45
N ASP A 40 -2.55 -4.59 -8.78
CA ASP A 40 -2.72 -3.14 -8.90
C ASP A 40 -1.97 -2.38 -7.81
N ALA A 41 -1.78 -2.98 -6.63
CA ALA A 41 -0.98 -2.38 -5.56
C ALA A 41 -0.39 -3.42 -4.59
N LEU A 42 0.71 -3.05 -3.94
CA LEU A 42 1.42 -3.86 -2.94
C LEU A 42 1.73 -3.04 -1.69
N LEU A 43 1.38 -3.58 -0.53
CA LEU A 43 1.85 -3.08 0.76
C LEU A 43 3.05 -3.92 1.21
N ILE A 44 4.20 -3.27 1.36
CA ILE A 44 5.49 -3.89 1.64
C ILE A 44 5.99 -3.37 2.98
N ARG A 45 6.45 -4.28 3.83
CA ARG A 45 7.03 -3.99 5.14
C ARG A 45 8.45 -3.43 5.03
N PRO A 46 8.98 -2.81 6.10
CA PRO A 46 10.37 -2.32 6.12
C PRO A 46 11.44 -3.39 5.85
N ASP A 47 11.12 -4.67 6.07
CA ASP A 47 11.98 -5.81 5.81
C ASP A 47 11.87 -6.37 4.37
N GLY A 48 11.08 -5.72 3.51
CA GLY A 48 10.86 -6.12 2.12
C GLY A 48 9.79 -7.19 1.93
N CYS A 49 9.15 -7.69 2.99
CA CYS A 49 8.08 -8.67 2.86
C CYS A 49 6.76 -8.02 2.43
N VAL A 50 6.02 -8.68 1.53
CA VAL A 50 4.67 -8.24 1.13
C VAL A 50 3.69 -8.54 2.27
N ALA A 51 3.17 -7.49 2.89
CA ALA A 51 2.12 -7.57 3.89
C ALA A 51 0.73 -7.78 3.28
N ARG A 52 0.51 -7.22 2.08
CA ARG A 52 -0.74 -7.38 1.32
C ARG A 52 -0.53 -7.09 -0.16
N ALA A 53 -1.18 -7.87 -1.01
CA ALA A 53 -1.32 -7.61 -2.44
C ALA A 53 -2.77 -7.29 -2.78
N LEU A 54 -2.97 -6.39 -3.74
CA LEU A 54 -4.27 -5.99 -4.25
C LEU A 54 -4.37 -6.46 -5.69
N PRO A 55 -5.12 -7.54 -5.96
CA PRO A 55 -5.23 -8.09 -7.31
C PRO A 55 -5.85 -7.13 -8.30
N THR A 56 -5.50 -7.29 -9.58
CA THR A 56 -6.03 -6.43 -10.65
C THR A 56 -7.55 -6.54 -10.81
N GLY A 57 -8.19 -5.40 -11.03
CA GLY A 57 -9.63 -5.31 -11.32
C GLY A 57 -10.54 -5.61 -10.13
N GLN A 58 -9.99 -5.82 -8.93
CA GLN A 58 -10.77 -5.82 -7.70
C GLN A 58 -11.06 -4.37 -7.29
N ASP A 59 -12.28 -4.14 -6.79
CA ASP A 59 -12.57 -2.90 -6.08
C ASP A 59 -11.64 -2.79 -4.89
N LEU A 60 -11.08 -1.59 -4.72
CA LEU A 60 -10.28 -1.30 -3.55
C LEU A 60 -11.22 -1.28 -2.33
N ASP A 61 -11.28 -2.39 -1.60
CA ASP A 61 -11.88 -2.34 -0.27
C ASP A 61 -10.93 -1.56 0.65
N ALA A 62 -11.19 -0.25 0.72
CA ALA A 62 -10.46 0.68 1.57
C ALA A 62 -10.43 0.19 3.03
N THR A 63 -11.49 -0.46 3.50
CA THR A 63 -11.54 -1.02 4.86
C THR A 63 -10.48 -2.10 5.06
N THR A 64 -10.31 -2.98 4.07
CA THR A 64 -9.31 -4.05 4.11
C THR A 64 -7.88 -3.49 4.01
N LEU A 65 -7.65 -2.46 3.18
CA LEU A 65 -6.36 -1.77 3.12
C LEU A 65 -6.03 -1.07 4.44
N LEU A 66 -6.97 -0.31 5.01
CA LEU A 66 -6.83 0.36 6.30
C LEU A 66 -6.58 -0.63 7.43
N ARG A 67 -7.26 -1.79 7.43
CA ARG A 67 -7.01 -2.87 8.40
C ARG A 67 -5.58 -3.41 8.29
N ALA A 68 -5.09 -3.61 7.06
CA ALA A 68 -3.72 -4.08 6.84
C ALA A 68 -2.69 -3.05 7.30
N LEU A 69 -2.90 -1.76 6.99
CA LEU A 69 -2.09 -0.66 7.49
C LEU A 69 -2.09 -0.63 9.03
N GLY A 70 -3.28 -0.76 9.65
CA GLY A 70 -3.44 -0.86 11.10
C GLY A 70 -2.69 -2.03 11.74
N THR A 71 -2.73 -3.20 11.09
CA THR A 71 -2.14 -4.44 11.59
C THR A 71 -0.61 -4.40 11.56
N TRP A 72 -0.04 -3.87 10.48
CA TRP A 72 1.40 -3.90 10.25
C TRP A 72 2.14 -2.62 10.66
N PHE A 73 1.45 -1.48 10.65
CA PHE A 73 2.03 -0.17 10.92
C PHE A 73 1.41 0.56 12.11
N GLY A 74 0.44 -0.07 12.81
CA GLY A 74 -0.26 0.50 13.97
C GLY A 74 -1.39 1.46 13.58
N GLN A 75 -2.04 2.08 14.57
CA GLN A 75 -3.13 3.03 14.33
C GLN A 75 -2.68 4.25 13.50
N PRO A 76 -3.56 4.87 12.69
CA PRO A 76 -3.26 6.10 11.97
C PRO A 76 -2.88 7.23 12.93
N ALA A 77 -2.11 8.20 12.43
CA ALA A 77 -1.69 9.38 13.20
C ALA A 77 -2.82 10.39 13.38
#